data_AF-A0A3D4YPA9-F1
#
_entry.id   AF-A0A3D4YPA9-F1
#
_cell.length_a   1.000
_cell.length_b   1.000
_cell.length_c   1.000
_cell.angle_alpha   90.00
_cell.angle_beta   90.00
_cell.angle_gamma   90.00
#
_symmetry.space_group_name_H-M   'P 1'
#
loop_
_entity.id
_entity.type
_entity.pdbx_description
1 polymer ?
#
loop_
_entity_poly.entity_id
_entity_poly.type
_entity_poly.pdbx_seq_one_letter_code
_entity_poly.pdbx_strand_id
1 'polypeptide(L)'
;MTSIKRYLTPTDFTAAETWRLVEWCRAMGADEFTIDRVGSDARAEAKVWRPFEKVVKPFSRGEKSRERMSGPTADDLTRSTRLWALNPVTIGALQQALPNGLLAYDPAGRAWFEDPILYCDGNLLLGVLSHEAFAVLRISVLESVRLSAAGFPSHDSLPRVG
;
A
#
# COMPACT_ATOMS: atom_id res chain seq x y z
N MET A 1 -16.40 -11.95 10.32
CA MET A 1 -16.63 -10.55 10.72
C MET A 1 -16.99 -9.76 9.48
N THR A 2 -18.00 -8.89 9.55
CA THR A 2 -18.34 -8.01 8.43
C THR A 2 -17.28 -6.92 8.32
N SER A 3 -16.56 -6.89 7.20
CA SER A 3 -15.60 -5.82 6.88
C SER A 3 -16.34 -4.63 6.29
N ILE A 4 -15.90 -3.42 6.64
CA ILE A 4 -16.32 -2.16 6.04
C ILE A 4 -15.15 -1.53 5.30
N LYS A 5 -15.45 -0.69 4.30
CA LYS A 5 -14.46 0.09 3.57
C LYS A 5 -14.34 1.48 4.17
N ARG A 6 -13.12 1.94 4.36
CA ARG A 6 -12.78 3.33 4.66
C ARG A 6 -11.88 3.86 3.56
N TYR A 7 -12.19 5.03 3.05
CA TYR A 7 -11.45 5.66 1.96
C TYR A 7 -10.49 6.69 2.52
N LEU A 8 -9.27 6.70 2.01
CA LEU A 8 -8.20 7.61 2.43
C LEU A 8 -7.80 8.47 1.24
N THR A 9 -7.77 9.78 1.45
CA THR A 9 -7.32 10.74 0.43
C THR A 9 -5.86 11.12 0.74
N PRO A 10 -4.92 11.04 -0.21
CA PRO A 10 -3.52 11.40 0.02
C PRO A 10 -3.34 12.83 0.54
N THR A 11 -4.23 13.76 0.18
CA THR A 11 -4.20 15.16 0.65
C THR A 11 -4.45 15.29 2.15
N ASP A 12 -5.05 14.30 2.80
CA ASP A 12 -5.32 14.30 4.24
C ASP A 12 -4.11 13.80 5.05
N PHE A 13 -3.03 13.38 4.38
CA PHE A 13 -1.87 12.75 5.02
C PHE A 13 -0.57 13.43 4.58
N THR A 14 0.27 13.73 5.56
CA THR A 14 1.70 13.95 5.33
C THR A 14 2.41 12.61 5.08
N ALA A 15 3.61 12.66 4.49
CA ALA A 15 4.45 11.47 4.32
C ALA A 15 4.65 10.71 5.64
N ALA A 16 4.93 11.43 6.73
CA ALA A 16 5.11 10.83 8.07
C ALA A 16 3.84 10.13 8.57
N GLU A 17 2.66 10.68 8.31
CA GLU A 17 1.39 10.07 8.71
C GLU A 17 1.09 8.81 7.90
N THR A 18 1.46 8.76 6.62
CA THR A 18 1.32 7.51 5.84
C THR A 18 2.18 6.38 6.41
N TRP A 19 3.39 6.69 6.89
CA TRP A 19 4.25 5.67 7.53
C TRP A 19 3.75 5.27 8.92
N ARG A 20 3.18 6.23 9.68
CA ARG A 20 2.47 5.93 10.92
C ARG A 20 1.28 4.99 10.68
N LEU A 21 0.57 5.17 9.56
CA LEU A 21 -0.52 4.27 9.13
C LEU A 21 0.00 2.87 8.80
N VAL A 22 1.13 2.73 8.10
CA VAL A 22 1.77 1.42 7.84
C VAL A 22 2.10 0.68 9.13
N GLU A 23 2.69 1.36 10.11
CA GLU A 23 2.99 0.77 11.41
C GLU A 23 1.72 0.39 12.19
N TRP A 24 0.67 1.21 12.09
CA TRP A 24 -0.63 0.88 12.66
C TRP A 24 -1.24 -0.37 12.01
N CYS A 25 -1.20 -0.47 10.67
CA CYS A 25 -1.63 -1.68 9.94
C CYS A 25 -0.82 -2.91 10.38
N ARG A 26 0.50 -2.79 10.55
CA ARG A 26 1.35 -3.87 11.06
C ARG A 26 0.96 -4.28 12.47
N ALA A 27 0.70 -3.31 13.36
CA ALA A 27 0.26 -3.57 14.73
C ALA A 27 -1.12 -4.26 14.80
N MET A 28 -1.97 -4.09 13.77
CA MET A 28 -3.23 -4.82 13.65
C MET A 28 -3.10 -6.23 13.08
N GLY A 29 -1.91 -6.62 12.58
CA GLY A 29 -1.67 -7.95 12.04
C GLY A 29 -1.28 -8.00 10.57
N ALA A 30 -1.11 -6.86 9.89
CA ALA A 30 -0.62 -6.88 8.52
C ALA A 30 0.78 -7.52 8.45
N ASP A 31 0.93 -8.54 7.60
CA ASP A 31 2.07 -9.45 7.60
C ASP A 31 2.70 -9.64 6.21
N GLU A 32 1.99 -9.26 5.14
CA GLU A 32 2.48 -9.29 3.77
C GLU A 32 2.23 -7.95 3.07
N PHE A 33 3.07 -7.65 2.08
CA PHE A 33 2.79 -6.57 1.15
C PHE A 33 3.23 -6.92 -0.27
N THR A 34 2.72 -6.15 -1.22
CA THR A 34 3.19 -6.08 -2.59
C THR A 34 3.28 -4.62 -3.03
N ILE A 35 4.00 -4.37 -4.12
CA ILE A 35 4.14 -3.06 -4.75
C ILE A 35 4.52 -3.28 -6.20
N ASP A 36 3.94 -2.48 -7.09
CA ASP A 36 4.24 -2.55 -8.51
C ASP A 36 5.43 -1.65 -8.84
N ARG A 37 6.12 -2.02 -9.91
CA ARG A 37 7.20 -1.23 -10.50
C ARG A 37 6.77 -0.89 -11.91
N VAL A 38 6.92 0.37 -12.28
CA VAL A 38 6.66 0.85 -13.63
C VAL A 38 7.88 1.59 -14.15
N GLY A 39 8.14 1.45 -15.44
CA GLY A 39 9.10 2.30 -16.12
C GLY A 39 8.95 2.30 -17.63
N SER A 40 9.59 3.27 -18.27
CA SER A 40 9.59 3.45 -19.72
C SER A 40 10.56 2.50 -20.43
N ASP A 41 11.57 2.01 -19.72
CA ASP A 41 12.57 1.07 -20.24
C ASP A 41 13.20 0.21 -19.14
N ALA A 42 13.67 -0.98 -19.53
CA ALA A 42 14.22 -1.98 -18.61
C ALA A 42 15.45 -1.50 -17.83
N ARG A 43 16.22 -0.53 -18.35
CA ARG A 43 17.42 -0.01 -17.69
C ARG A 43 17.05 0.95 -16.58
N ALA A 44 16.09 1.84 -16.83
CA ALA A 44 15.54 2.75 -15.82
C ALA A 44 14.89 1.96 -14.68
N GLU A 45 14.05 0.97 -15.01
CA GLU A 45 13.45 0.08 -14.02
C GLU A 45 14.51 -0.62 -13.17
N ALA A 46 15.52 -1.21 -13.80
CA ALA A 46 16.58 -1.91 -13.08
C ALA A 46 17.33 -0.99 -12.10
N LYS A 47 17.52 0.30 -12.44
CA LYS A 47 18.21 1.26 -11.58
C LYS A 47 17.41 1.58 -10.32
N VAL A 48 16.09 1.71 -10.44
CA VAL A 48 15.18 2.02 -9.32
C VAL A 48 14.85 0.76 -8.51
N TRP A 49 14.57 -0.36 -9.18
CA TRP A 49 14.12 -1.59 -8.55
C TRP A 49 15.23 -2.40 -7.86
N ARG A 50 16.43 -2.50 -8.44
CA ARG A 50 17.48 -3.39 -7.90
C ARG A 50 17.91 -3.04 -6.47
N PRO A 51 18.08 -1.76 -6.08
CA PRO A 51 18.39 -1.42 -4.70
C PRO A 51 17.31 -1.89 -3.71
N PHE A 52 16.04 -1.64 -4.04
CA PHE A 52 14.90 -2.11 -3.26
C PHE A 52 14.86 -3.64 -3.18
N GLU A 53 14.93 -4.32 -4.33
CA GLU A 53 14.88 -5.78 -4.42
C GLU A 53 16.00 -6.45 -3.61
N LYS A 54 17.22 -5.88 -3.62
CA LYS A 54 18.34 -6.41 -2.84
C LYS A 54 18.00 -6.48 -1.35
N VAL A 55 17.28 -5.49 -0.83
CA VAL A 55 16.89 -5.42 0.59
C VAL A 55 15.71 -6.36 0.88
N VAL A 56 14.69 -6.40 0.03
CA VAL A 56 13.46 -7.16 0.31
C VAL A 56 13.53 -8.63 -0.09
N LYS A 57 14.46 -9.04 -0.98
CA LYS A 57 14.57 -10.40 -1.50
C LYS A 57 14.66 -11.49 -0.42
N PRO A 58 15.43 -11.33 0.68
CA PRO A 58 15.46 -12.32 1.77
C PRO A 58 14.11 -12.52 2.47
N PHE A 59 13.21 -11.55 2.37
CA PHE A 59 11.88 -11.56 2.99
C PHE A 59 10.77 -11.96 2.02
N SER A 60 11.12 -12.53 0.87
CA SER A 60 10.12 -12.98 -0.09
C SER A 60 9.24 -14.09 0.51
N ARG A 61 7.93 -13.99 0.30
CA ARG A 61 6.95 -15.02 0.64
C ARG A 61 6.46 -15.78 -0.62
N GLY A 62 7.23 -15.68 -1.70
CA GLY A 62 6.92 -16.25 -3.00
C GLY A 62 5.85 -15.48 -3.77
N GLU A 63 5.34 -16.11 -4.81
CA GLU A 63 4.13 -15.67 -5.51
C GLU A 63 2.92 -16.44 -4.99
N LYS A 64 1.83 -15.74 -4.72
CA LYS A 64 0.56 -16.33 -4.32
C LYS A 64 -0.58 -15.60 -5.00
N SER A 65 -1.73 -16.27 -5.11
CA SER A 65 -2.96 -15.63 -5.54
C SER A 65 -3.42 -14.63 -4.47
N ARG A 66 -3.55 -13.35 -4.84
CA ARG A 66 -3.97 -12.27 -3.95
C ARG A 66 -4.91 -11.32 -4.67
N GLU A 67 -5.83 -10.78 -3.91
CA GLU A 67 -6.62 -9.63 -4.34
C GLU A 67 -5.70 -8.42 -4.56
N ARG A 68 -5.99 -7.66 -5.61
CA ARG A 68 -5.33 -6.42 -6.01
C ARG A 68 -6.39 -5.35 -6.17
N MET A 69 -5.98 -4.11 -5.94
CA MET A 69 -6.79 -2.97 -6.36
C MET A 69 -6.68 -2.81 -7.88
N SER A 70 -7.81 -2.70 -8.58
CA SER A 70 -7.84 -2.40 -10.03
C SER A 70 -8.80 -1.27 -10.40
N GLY A 71 -9.36 -0.56 -9.41
CA GLY A 71 -10.29 0.55 -9.64
C GLY A 71 -10.81 1.19 -8.34
N PRO A 72 -11.58 2.30 -8.46
CA PRO A 72 -12.12 3.10 -7.35
C PRO A 72 -12.94 2.29 -6.34
N THR A 73 -13.57 1.22 -6.79
CA THR A 73 -14.43 0.37 -5.96
C THR A 73 -13.70 -0.80 -5.30
N ALA A 74 -12.39 -0.94 -5.54
CA ALA A 74 -11.63 -2.16 -5.22
C ALA A 74 -12.32 -3.38 -5.85
N ASP A 75 -12.53 -3.33 -7.17
CA ASP A 75 -13.05 -4.46 -7.92
C ASP A 75 -12.12 -5.63 -7.70
N ASP A 76 -12.61 -6.70 -7.06
CA ASP A 76 -11.83 -7.77 -6.42
C ASP A 76 -10.96 -8.58 -7.42
N LEU A 77 -9.97 -7.94 -8.06
CA LEU A 77 -9.09 -8.53 -9.04
C LEU A 77 -8.11 -9.44 -8.31
N THR A 78 -8.30 -10.74 -8.45
CA THR A 78 -7.38 -11.72 -7.87
C THR A 78 -6.39 -12.19 -8.94
N ARG A 79 -5.09 -12.04 -8.68
CA ARG A 79 -4.01 -12.49 -9.60
C ARG A 79 -2.80 -13.04 -8.84
N SER A 80 -1.95 -13.79 -9.55
CA SER A 80 -0.63 -14.16 -9.03
C SER A 80 0.17 -12.90 -8.72
N THR A 81 0.59 -12.78 -7.47
CA THR A 81 1.20 -11.57 -6.93
C THR A 81 2.45 -11.95 -6.14
N ARG A 82 3.56 -11.27 -6.42
CA ARG A 82 4.80 -11.41 -5.65
C ARG A 82 4.65 -10.71 -4.30
N LEU A 83 5.02 -11.43 -3.24
CA LEU A 83 4.82 -10.98 -1.87
C LEU A 83 6.14 -10.93 -1.10
N TRP A 84 6.16 -9.99 -0.16
CA TRP A 84 7.22 -9.83 0.83
C TRP A 84 6.60 -9.72 2.23
N ALA A 85 7.34 -10.15 3.25
CA ALA A 85 6.91 -9.98 4.63
C ALA A 85 6.90 -8.49 5.00
N LEU A 86 5.85 -8.04 5.69
CA LEU A 86 5.78 -6.68 6.24
C LEU A 86 6.44 -6.66 7.62
N ASN A 87 7.64 -6.07 7.70
CA ASN A 87 8.43 -6.00 8.93
C ASN A 87 9.28 -4.71 8.94
N PRO A 88 9.96 -4.37 10.05
CA PRO A 88 10.69 -3.10 10.14
C PRO A 88 11.73 -2.90 9.03
N VAL A 89 12.39 -3.97 8.56
CA VAL A 89 13.40 -3.89 7.51
C VAL A 89 12.75 -3.57 6.16
N THR A 90 11.67 -4.25 5.82
CA THR A 90 10.98 -4.03 4.54
C THR A 90 10.18 -2.72 4.53
N ILE A 91 9.68 -2.27 5.69
CA ILE A 91 9.13 -0.91 5.86
C ILE A 91 10.20 0.14 5.60
N GLY A 92 11.41 -0.02 6.16
CA GLY A 92 12.53 0.88 5.87
C GLY A 92 12.91 0.91 4.39
N ALA A 93 12.81 -0.22 3.69
CA ALA A 93 13.02 -0.28 2.24
C ALA A 93 11.92 0.47 1.47
N LEU A 94 10.65 0.33 1.87
CA LEU A 94 9.53 1.07 1.30
C LEU A 94 9.68 2.59 1.53
N GLN A 95 10.12 3.02 2.70
CA GLN A 95 10.39 4.43 3.00
C GLN A 95 11.46 5.03 2.10
N GLN A 96 12.50 4.27 1.75
CA GLN A 96 13.52 4.71 0.81
C GLN A 96 13.01 4.75 -0.64
N ALA A 97 12.14 3.79 -1.01
CA ALA A 97 11.54 3.72 -2.35
C ALA A 97 10.46 4.77 -2.58
N LEU A 98 9.74 5.18 -1.53
CA LEU A 98 8.60 6.08 -1.54
C LEU A 98 8.82 7.25 -0.56
N PRO A 99 9.82 8.13 -0.78
CA PRO A 99 10.20 9.15 0.20
C PRO A 99 9.06 10.14 0.52
N ASN A 100 8.13 10.35 -0.42
CA ASN A 100 6.98 11.23 -0.27
C ASN A 100 5.77 10.58 0.45
N GLY A 101 5.91 9.32 0.89
CA GLY A 101 4.88 8.59 1.62
C GLY A 101 4.22 7.47 0.81
N LEU A 102 3.56 6.55 1.51
CA LEU A 102 2.94 5.37 0.90
C LEU A 102 1.79 5.72 -0.06
N LEU A 103 1.07 6.80 0.23
CA LEU A 103 -0.12 7.23 -0.53
C LEU A 103 0.23 8.20 -1.66
N ALA A 104 1.50 8.61 -1.78
CA ALA A 104 1.91 9.60 -2.75
C ALA A 104 2.03 8.99 -4.15
N TYR A 105 1.59 9.75 -5.16
CA TYR A 105 1.90 9.46 -6.55
C TYR A 105 3.08 10.33 -6.99
N ASP A 106 4.23 9.69 -7.18
CA ASP A 106 5.46 10.37 -7.57
C ASP A 106 6.10 9.65 -8.77
N PRO A 107 5.58 9.87 -9.99
CA PRO A 107 6.22 9.39 -11.21
C PRO A 107 7.51 10.17 -11.46
N ALA A 108 8.54 9.88 -10.67
CA ALA A 108 9.85 10.53 -10.77
C ALA A 108 10.65 9.90 -11.92
N GLY A 109 10.71 10.60 -13.06
CA GLY A 109 11.58 10.23 -14.17
C GLY A 109 11.05 9.06 -15.00
N ARG A 110 11.91 8.07 -15.26
CA ARG A 110 11.64 6.96 -16.20
C ARG A 110 11.20 5.66 -15.55
N ALA A 111 11.21 5.59 -14.22
CA ALA A 111 10.71 4.44 -13.49
C ALA A 111 10.34 4.85 -12.06
N TRP A 112 9.27 4.29 -11.53
CA TRP A 112 8.77 4.57 -10.17
C TRP A 112 8.09 3.33 -9.59
N PHE A 113 7.69 3.43 -8.33
CA PHE A 113 6.90 2.44 -7.63
C PHE A 113 5.47 2.92 -7.50
N GLU A 114 4.53 1.99 -7.59
CA GLU A 114 3.11 2.33 -7.47
C GLU A 114 2.30 1.18 -6.87
N ASP A 115 1.08 1.52 -6.50
CA ASP A 115 0.04 0.64 -5.99
C ASP A 115 0.51 -0.31 -4.87
N PRO A 116 1.10 0.21 -3.78
CA PRO A 116 1.41 -0.61 -2.62
C PRO A 116 0.13 -1.17 -2.00
N ILE A 117 0.18 -2.45 -1.62
CA ILE A 117 -0.93 -3.14 -0.96
C ILE A 117 -0.39 -3.90 0.24
N LEU A 118 -1.04 -3.75 1.40
CA LEU A 118 -0.79 -4.49 2.62
C LEU A 118 -1.89 -5.52 2.84
N TYR A 119 -1.49 -6.71 3.29
CA TYR A 119 -2.39 -7.82 3.59
C TYR A 119 -2.29 -8.24 5.05
N CYS A 120 -3.39 -8.75 5.59
CA CYS A 120 -3.48 -9.42 6.88
C CYS A 120 -4.04 -10.82 6.65
N ASP A 121 -3.25 -11.86 6.95
CA ASP A 121 -3.62 -13.27 6.72
C ASP A 121 -4.06 -13.54 5.26
N GLY A 122 -3.40 -12.87 4.32
CA GLY A 122 -3.68 -12.97 2.88
C GLY A 122 -4.90 -12.17 2.38
N ASN A 123 -5.64 -11.49 3.26
CA ASN A 123 -6.74 -10.61 2.90
C ASN A 123 -6.25 -9.17 2.74
N LEU A 124 -6.78 -8.44 1.75
CA LEU A 124 -6.44 -7.03 1.53
C LEU A 124 -6.84 -6.21 2.76
N LEU A 125 -5.87 -5.55 3.39
CA LEU A 125 -6.10 -4.62 4.50
C LEU A 125 -6.07 -3.18 4.01
N LEU A 126 -4.99 -2.79 3.34
CA LEU A 126 -4.79 -1.45 2.78
C LEU A 126 -4.39 -1.59 1.33
N GLY A 127 -5.19 -1.07 0.41
CA GLY A 127 -4.87 -1.02 -1.02
C GLY A 127 -4.76 0.43 -1.48
N VAL A 128 -3.61 0.79 -2.05
CA VAL A 128 -3.38 2.12 -2.64
C VAL A 128 -3.51 2.02 -4.15
N LEU A 129 -4.22 2.98 -4.74
CA LEU A 129 -4.19 3.23 -6.19
C LEU A 129 -3.56 4.60 -6.39
N SER A 130 -2.27 4.59 -6.66
CA SER A 130 -1.42 5.77 -6.55
C SER A 130 -1.81 6.78 -7.63
N HIS A 131 -1.94 6.32 -8.87
CA HIS A 131 -2.29 7.16 -10.03
C HIS A 131 -3.69 7.78 -9.96
N GLU A 132 -4.59 7.22 -9.17
CA GLU A 132 -5.93 7.77 -8.92
C GLU A 132 -6.01 8.60 -7.63
N ALA A 133 -4.89 8.76 -6.92
CA ALA A 133 -4.79 9.49 -5.66
C ALA A 133 -5.82 9.07 -4.61
N PHE A 134 -5.98 7.75 -4.37
CA PHE A 134 -6.79 7.27 -3.25
C PHE A 134 -6.27 5.93 -2.70
N ALA A 135 -6.70 5.61 -1.48
CA ALA A 135 -6.52 4.28 -0.90
C ALA A 135 -7.78 3.79 -0.20
N VAL A 136 -7.89 2.47 -0.08
CA VAL A 136 -8.99 1.79 0.59
C VAL A 136 -8.43 0.95 1.73
N LEU A 137 -9.02 1.13 2.90
CA LEU A 137 -8.76 0.33 4.09
C LEU A 137 -9.99 -0.56 4.36
N ARG A 138 -9.79 -1.88 4.37
CA ARG A 138 -10.82 -2.89 4.65
C ARG A 138 -10.67 -3.37 6.10
N ILE A 139 -11.55 -2.92 6.97
CA ILE A 139 -11.45 -3.13 8.42
C ILE A 139 -12.83 -3.41 9.02
N SER A 140 -12.89 -4.02 10.20
CA SER A 140 -14.11 -4.15 10.98
C SER A 140 -14.59 -2.81 11.55
N VAL A 141 -15.85 -2.78 12.01
CA VAL A 141 -16.42 -1.61 12.71
C VAL A 141 -15.58 -1.22 13.93
N LEU A 142 -15.10 -2.20 14.71
CA LEU A 142 -14.28 -1.93 15.89
C LEU A 142 -12.92 -1.33 15.51
N GLU A 143 -12.30 -1.83 14.45
CA GLU A 143 -11.05 -1.28 13.93
C GLU A 143 -11.23 0.12 13.36
N SER A 144 -12.41 0.45 12.82
CA SER A 144 -12.73 1.82 12.37
C SER A 144 -12.80 2.83 13.52
N VAL A 145 -13.36 2.40 14.67
CA VAL A 145 -13.31 3.20 15.91
C VAL A 145 -11.85 3.39 16.36
N ARG A 146 -11.03 2.34 16.28
CA ARG A 146 -9.60 2.40 16.63
C ARG A 146 -8.79 3.28 15.67
N LEU A 147 -9.12 3.26 14.38
CA LEU A 147 -8.51 4.11 13.35
C LEU A 147 -8.76 5.60 13.68
N SER A 148 -10.00 5.93 14.01
CA SER A 148 -10.41 7.28 14.40
C SER A 148 -9.74 7.72 15.71
N ALA A 149 -9.69 6.83 16.71
CA ALA A 149 -9.00 7.09 17.99
C ALA A 149 -7.48 7.26 17.81
N ALA A 150 -6.88 6.60 16.81
CA ALA A 150 -5.49 6.80 16.42
C ALA A 150 -5.28 8.08 15.58
N GLY A 151 -6.33 8.87 15.32
CA GLY A 151 -6.24 10.16 14.64
C GLY A 151 -5.93 10.05 13.14
N PHE A 152 -6.31 8.94 12.49
CA PHE A 152 -6.19 8.84 11.04
C PHE A 152 -7.47 9.35 10.36
N PRO A 153 -7.38 10.34 9.46
CA PRO A 153 -8.53 10.79 8.68
C PRO A 153 -8.99 9.67 7.74
N SER A 154 -10.30 9.52 7.59
CA SER A 154 -10.90 8.58 6.64
C SER A 154 -12.34 8.96 6.29
N HIS A 155 -12.82 8.47 5.16
CA HIS A 155 -14.13 8.76 4.60
C HIS A 155 -14.96 7.48 4.45
N ASP A 156 -16.28 7.60 4.51
CA ASP A 156 -17.25 6.50 4.32
C ASP A 156 -17.56 6.20 2.86
N SER A 157 -17.20 7.12 1.97
CA SER A 157 -17.41 7.08 0.54
C SER A 157 -16.18 7.59 -0.19
N LEU A 158 -16.08 7.29 -1.48
CA LEU A 158 -15.00 7.81 -2.32
C LEU A 158 -15.02 9.34 -2.25
N PRO A 159 -13.87 9.99 -1.97
CA PRO A 159 -13.76 11.44 -2.08
C PRO A 159 -14.20 11.84 -3.49
N ARG A 160 -15.13 12.78 -3.60
CA ARG A 160 -15.50 13.32 -4.91
C ARG A 160 -14.28 14.08 -5.43
N VAL A 161 -13.55 13.49 -6.36
CA VAL A 161 -12.54 14.20 -7.14
C VAL A 161 -13.33 15.17 -8.04
N GLY A 162 -13.20 16.47 -7.74
CA GLY A 162 -13.81 17.56 -8.51
C GLY A 162 -12.98 17.93 -9.72
#